data_AF-A0A0G0BX93-F1
#
_entry.id   AF-A0A0G0BX93-F1
#
_cell.length_a   1.000
_cell.length_b   1.000
_cell.length_c   1.000
_cell.angle_alpha   90.00
_cell.angle_beta   90.00
_cell.angle_gamma   90.00
#
_symmetry.space_group_name_H-M   'P 1'
#
loop_
_entity.id
_entity.type
_entity.pdbx_description
1 polymer ?
#
loop_
_entity_poly.entity_id
_entity_poly.type
_entity_poly.pdbx_seq_one_letter_code
_entity_poly.pdbx_strand_id
1 'polypeptide(L)'
;MENNGLYDIYDISYKPFWHTFWFKFFLILFLILSIFIVTYLIWKKFFKKIVLVSPLEKAQQRLNILEASFNKGDLSSRMFFFQLLFIIRNVLENHCSLNVGGRTDTELMTYLNDLKFDADIINYLGQIIQGSVLIRFANKQSAQEESEKALILTKNILSKLESLSQKQYVK
;
A
#
# COMPACT_ATOMS: atom_id res chain seq x y z
N MET A 1 -96.33 -9.81 -4.86
CA MET A 1 -95.77 -8.84 -5.82
C MET A 1 -94.43 -8.39 -5.25
N GLU A 2 -93.37 -9.13 -5.57
CA GLU A 2 -92.00 -8.80 -5.18
C GLU A 2 -91.39 -7.88 -6.23
N ASN A 3 -90.98 -6.68 -5.81
CA ASN A 3 -90.17 -5.77 -6.61
C ASN A 3 -88.71 -6.23 -6.55
N ASN A 4 -88.26 -6.95 -7.58
CA ASN A 4 -86.84 -7.24 -7.78
C ASN A 4 -86.13 -5.97 -8.23
N GLY A 5 -85.65 -5.19 -7.27
CA GLY A 5 -84.77 -4.05 -7.51
C GLY A 5 -83.42 -4.51 -8.05
N LEU A 6 -83.27 -4.45 -9.37
CA LEU A 6 -81.97 -4.54 -10.04
C LEU A 6 -81.15 -3.31 -9.64
N TYR A 7 -80.17 -3.51 -8.78
CA TYR A 7 -79.16 -2.50 -8.50
C TYR A 7 -78.19 -2.43 -9.68
N ASP A 8 -78.11 -1.27 -10.33
CA ASP A 8 -77.06 -0.98 -11.29
C ASP A 8 -75.70 -1.06 -10.59
N ILE A 9 -74.91 -2.07 -10.97
CA ILE A 9 -73.52 -2.19 -10.52
C ILE A 9 -72.75 -1.12 -11.29
N TYR A 10 -72.52 0.03 -10.66
CA TYR A 10 -71.60 1.03 -11.19
C TYR A 10 -70.22 0.39 -11.28
N ASP A 11 -69.69 0.23 -12.49
CA ASP A 11 -68.29 -0.11 -12.72
C ASP A 11 -67.43 1.02 -12.14
N ILE A 12 -66.93 0.81 -10.93
CA ILE A 12 -65.98 1.70 -10.30
C ILE A 12 -64.69 1.57 -11.12
N SER A 13 -64.53 2.47 -12.09
CA SER A 13 -63.33 2.53 -12.92
C SER A 13 -62.18 3.06 -12.06
N TYR A 14 -61.46 2.14 -11.41
CA TYR A 14 -60.30 2.47 -10.61
C TYR A 14 -59.19 3.00 -11.52
N LYS A 15 -58.90 4.31 -11.42
CA LYS A 15 -57.68 4.86 -12.00
C LYS A 15 -56.50 4.25 -11.24
N PRO A 16 -55.63 3.48 -11.90
CA PRO A 16 -54.56 2.81 -11.19
C PRO A 16 -53.56 3.83 -10.66
N PHE A 17 -53.05 3.58 -9.44
CA PHE A 17 -52.25 4.53 -8.67
C PHE A 17 -50.96 4.97 -9.39
N TRP A 18 -50.43 4.15 -10.31
CA TRP A 18 -49.24 4.46 -11.11
C TRP A 18 -49.45 5.59 -12.14
N HIS A 19 -50.71 5.96 -12.43
CA HIS A 19 -51.02 7.14 -13.26
C HIS A 19 -50.95 8.47 -12.51
N THR A 20 -50.91 8.43 -11.17
CA THR A 20 -50.85 9.64 -10.34
C THR A 20 -49.56 10.42 -10.61
N PHE A 21 -49.66 11.75 -10.72
CA PHE A 21 -48.51 12.64 -10.94
C PHE A 21 -47.37 12.40 -9.94
N TRP A 22 -47.71 12.22 -8.66
CA TRP A 22 -46.76 11.91 -7.59
C TRP A 22 -45.96 10.63 -7.84
N PHE A 23 -46.61 9.58 -8.34
CA PHE A 23 -45.92 8.32 -8.62
C PHE A 23 -44.86 8.50 -9.72
N LYS A 24 -45.20 9.22 -10.79
CA LYS A 24 -44.24 9.56 -11.86
C LYS A 24 -43.07 10.39 -11.34
N PHE A 25 -43.35 11.37 -10.49
CA PHE A 25 -42.31 12.21 -9.88
C PHE A 25 -41.32 11.38 -9.04
N PHE A 26 -41.83 10.53 -8.14
CA PHE A 26 -40.99 9.64 -7.33
C PHE A 26 -40.21 8.63 -8.17
N LEU A 27 -40.81 8.11 -9.24
CA LEU A 27 -40.16 7.18 -10.15
C LEU A 27 -38.97 7.84 -10.89
N ILE A 28 -39.13 9.08 -11.35
CA ILE A 28 -38.06 9.86 -11.97
C ILE A 28 -36.94 10.15 -10.95
N LEU A 29 -37.32 10.58 -9.74
CA LEU A 29 -36.36 10.86 -8.67
C LEU A 29 -35.54 9.62 -8.30
N PHE A 30 -36.19 8.47 -8.18
CA PHE A 30 -35.55 7.19 -7.90
C PHE A 30 -34.59 6.78 -9.01
N LEU A 31 -34.96 7.00 -10.28
CA LEU A 31 -34.12 6.68 -11.43
C LEU A 31 -32.85 7.56 -11.47
N ILE A 32 -32.98 8.86 -11.19
CA ILE A 32 -31.84 9.78 -11.06
C ILE A 32 -30.91 9.34 -9.93
N LEU A 33 -31.47 9.02 -8.75
CA LEU A 33 -30.70 8.57 -7.59
C LEU A 33 -29.95 7.26 -7.89
N SER A 34 -30.62 6.32 -8.55
CA SER A 34 -30.04 5.03 -8.96
C SER A 34 -28.86 5.22 -9.91
N ILE A 35 -29.01 6.08 -10.93
CA ILE A 35 -27.90 6.42 -11.85
C ILE A 35 -26.73 7.02 -11.07
N PHE A 36 -26.99 7.93 -10.14
CA PHE A 36 -25.93 8.57 -9.34
C PHE A 36 -25.18 7.57 -8.45
N ILE A 37 -25.88 6.62 -7.84
CA ILE A 37 -25.27 5.55 -7.04
C ILE A 37 -24.42 4.63 -7.91
N VAL A 38 -24.94 4.22 -9.08
CA VAL A 38 -24.22 3.34 -10.00
C VAL A 38 -22.95 4.01 -10.54
N THR A 39 -23.03 5.27 -10.97
CA THR A 39 -21.85 6.02 -11.43
C THR A 39 -20.83 6.22 -10.32
N TYR A 40 -21.27 6.52 -9.09
CA TYR A 40 -20.38 6.60 -7.92
C TYR A 40 -19.68 5.26 -7.63
N LEU A 41 -20.39 4.13 -7.68
CA LEU A 41 -19.81 2.80 -7.45
C LEU A 41 -18.81 2.41 -8.55
N ILE A 42 -19.13 2.70 -9.82
CA ILE A 42 -18.23 2.51 -10.95
C ILE A 42 -16.99 3.40 -10.77
N TRP A 43 -17.17 4.68 -10.46
CA TRP A 43 -16.07 5.61 -10.24
C TRP A 43 -15.16 5.14 -9.11
N LYS A 44 -15.72 4.73 -7.97
CA LYS A 44 -14.99 4.16 -6.83
C LYS A 44 -14.26 2.86 -7.20
N LYS A 45 -14.82 2.01 -8.07
CA LYS A 45 -14.18 0.76 -8.50
C LYS A 45 -13.06 1.00 -9.52
N PHE A 46 -13.24 1.94 -10.45
CA PHE A 46 -12.27 2.21 -11.52
C PHE A 46 -11.15 3.18 -11.11
N PHE A 47 -11.43 4.20 -10.28
CA PHE A 47 -10.43 5.16 -9.81
C PHE A 47 -9.72 4.73 -8.52
N LYS A 48 -10.11 3.60 -7.93
CA LYS A 48 -9.24 2.82 -7.03
C LYS A 48 -8.26 1.92 -7.81
N LYS A 49 -7.85 2.30 -9.02
CA LYS A 49 -6.53 1.89 -9.51
C LYS A 49 -5.49 2.60 -8.65
N ILE A 50 -5.27 2.02 -7.46
CA ILE A 50 -4.04 2.20 -6.69
C ILE A 50 -2.93 2.02 -7.72
N VAL A 51 -2.17 3.07 -7.99
CA VAL A 51 -0.91 2.93 -8.70
C VAL A 51 -0.15 1.87 -7.90
N LEU A 52 -0.05 0.66 -8.43
CA LEU A 52 0.68 -0.44 -7.83
C LEU A 52 2.16 -0.09 -8.00
N VAL A 53 2.62 0.91 -7.26
CA VAL A 53 4.03 1.25 -7.14
C VAL A 53 4.71 -0.01 -6.65
N SER A 54 5.69 -0.49 -7.39
CA SER A 54 6.42 -1.70 -7.04
C SER A 54 6.98 -1.55 -5.62
N PRO A 55 7.03 -2.60 -4.79
CA PRO A 55 7.64 -2.54 -3.47
C PRO A 55 9.06 -1.92 -3.50
N LEU A 56 9.82 -2.16 -4.57
CA LEU A 56 11.15 -1.57 -4.81
C LEU A 56 11.08 -0.07 -5.09
N GLU A 57 10.19 0.38 -5.98
CA GLU A 57 9.99 1.80 -6.27
C GLU A 57 9.56 2.56 -5.01
N LYS A 58 8.66 1.98 -4.22
CA LYS A 58 8.20 2.54 -2.95
C LYS A 58 9.36 2.66 -1.95
N ALA A 59 10.27 1.70 -1.94
CA ALA A 59 11.45 1.74 -1.09
C ALA A 59 12.46 2.80 -1.54
N GLN A 60 12.69 2.94 -2.86
CA GLN A 60 13.52 4.01 -3.42
C GLN A 60 12.96 5.39 -3.08
N GLN A 61 11.65 5.61 -3.23
CA GLN A 61 11.00 6.86 -2.84
C GLN A 61 11.19 7.16 -1.34
N ARG A 62 10.98 6.16 -0.47
CA ARG A 62 11.21 6.31 0.97
C ARG A 62 12.67 6.59 1.30
N LEU A 63 13.60 5.95 0.61
CA LEU A 63 15.03 6.18 0.79
C LEU A 63 15.42 7.61 0.41
N ASN A 64 14.91 8.12 -0.71
CA ASN A 64 15.16 9.51 -1.14
C ASN A 64 14.60 10.53 -0.14
N ILE A 65 13.40 10.28 0.40
CA ILE A 65 12.81 11.13 1.44
C ILE A 65 13.68 11.09 2.71
N LEU A 66 14.11 9.89 3.13
CA LEU A 66 14.95 9.70 4.31
C LEU A 66 16.31 10.41 4.15
N GLU A 67 16.95 10.28 2.99
CA GLU A 67 18.20 10.97 2.62
C GLU A 67 18.02 12.49 2.71
N ALA A 68 16.96 13.03 2.12
CA ALA A 68 16.68 14.46 2.14
C ALA A 68 16.46 14.98 3.58
N SER A 69 15.71 14.25 4.40
CA SER A 69 15.48 14.61 5.80
C SER A 69 16.74 14.52 6.66
N PHE A 70 17.61 13.54 6.40
CA PHE A 70 18.91 13.43 7.06
C PHE A 70 19.83 14.61 6.71
N ASN A 71 19.94 14.95 5.43
CA ASN A 71 20.79 16.03 4.95
C ASN A 71 20.34 17.41 5.44
N LYS A 72 19.04 17.60 5.71
CA LYS A 72 18.50 18.81 6.34
C LYS A 72 18.80 18.92 7.84
N GLY A 73 19.27 17.83 8.46
CA GLY A 73 19.45 17.75 9.90
C GLY A 73 18.16 17.50 10.69
N ASP A 74 17.06 17.16 10.00
CA ASP A 74 15.77 16.88 10.64
C ASP A 74 15.77 15.53 11.40
N LEU A 75 16.70 14.63 11.05
CA LEU A 75 16.87 13.33 11.67
C LEU A 75 18.22 13.16 12.35
N SER A 76 18.21 12.55 13.54
CA SER A 76 19.43 12.03 14.16
C SER A 76 19.95 10.80 13.41
N SER A 77 21.27 10.58 13.39
CA SER A 77 21.88 9.39 12.78
C SER A 77 21.30 8.08 13.32
N ARG A 78 20.95 8.02 14.62
CA ARG A 78 20.31 6.84 15.21
C ARG A 78 18.94 6.57 14.60
N MET A 79 18.11 7.60 14.45
CA MET A 79 16.79 7.47 13.83
C MET A 79 16.90 7.13 12.34
N PHE A 80 17.89 7.70 11.66
CA PHE A 80 18.19 7.41 10.26
C PHE A 80 18.47 5.91 10.04
N PHE A 81 19.33 5.29 10.83
CA PHE A 81 19.62 3.86 10.73
C PHE A 81 18.40 2.98 11.00
N PHE A 82 17.60 3.34 12.01
CA PHE A 82 16.38 2.61 12.31
C PHE A 82 15.41 2.63 11.12
N GLN A 83 15.21 3.80 10.50
CA GLN A 83 14.36 3.92 9.31
C GLN A 83 14.95 3.18 8.10
N LEU A 84 16.26 3.21 7.92
CA LEU A 84 16.94 2.53 6.83
C LEU A 84 16.80 1.01 6.93
N LEU A 85 17.03 0.42 8.12
CA LEU A 85 16.75 -0.99 8.38
C LEU A 85 15.27 -1.34 8.18
N PHE A 86 14.36 -0.46 8.61
CA PHE A 86 12.94 -0.65 8.39
C PHE A 86 12.57 -0.66 6.90
N ILE A 87 13.18 0.19 6.07
CA ILE A 87 12.99 0.16 4.61
C ILE A 87 13.46 -1.17 4.04
N ILE A 88 14.66 -1.64 4.40
CA ILE A 88 15.19 -2.93 3.91
C ILE A 88 14.28 -4.10 4.32
N ARG A 89 13.88 -4.16 5.59
CA ARG A 89 12.98 -5.21 6.10
C ARG A 89 11.66 -5.23 5.33
N ASN A 90 11.05 -4.06 5.10
CA ASN A 90 9.83 -3.98 4.29
C ASN A 90 10.03 -4.47 2.86
N VAL A 91 11.18 -4.20 2.24
CA VAL A 91 11.47 -4.72 0.90
C VAL A 91 11.61 -6.23 0.92
N LEU A 92 12.38 -6.78 1.86
CA LEU A 92 12.53 -8.24 1.98
C LEU A 92 11.17 -8.93 2.22
N GLU A 93 10.30 -8.33 3.03
CA GLU A 93 8.97 -8.86 3.31
C GLU A 93 8.04 -8.79 2.11
N ASN A 94 7.93 -7.62 1.47
CA ASN A 94 6.93 -7.39 0.43
C ASN A 94 7.40 -7.80 -0.97
N HIS A 95 8.69 -7.66 -1.28
CA HIS A 95 9.25 -8.00 -2.59
C HIS A 95 9.70 -9.46 -2.66
N CYS A 96 10.35 -9.96 -1.62
CA CYS A 96 10.87 -11.33 -1.59
C CYS A 96 9.94 -12.31 -0.87
N SER A 97 8.78 -11.85 -0.35
CA SER A 97 7.83 -12.66 0.42
C SER A 97 8.45 -13.37 1.62
N LEU A 98 9.46 -12.75 2.23
CA LEU A 98 10.17 -13.32 3.38
C LEU A 98 9.49 -12.94 4.70
N ASN A 99 9.30 -13.90 5.59
CA ASN A 99 8.78 -13.62 6.93
C ASN A 99 9.89 -13.05 7.85
N VAL A 100 10.20 -11.77 7.66
CA VAL A 100 11.22 -11.02 8.42
C VAL A 100 10.64 -10.13 9.51
N GLY A 101 9.32 -9.96 9.54
CA GLY A 101 8.61 -9.18 10.55
C GLY A 101 8.87 -9.72 11.96
N GLY A 102 9.11 -8.83 12.92
CA GLY A 102 9.33 -9.18 14.32
C GLY A 102 10.67 -9.83 14.66
N ARG A 103 11.51 -10.16 13.67
CA ARG A 103 12.85 -10.72 13.91
C ARG A 103 13.83 -9.65 14.39
N THR A 104 14.69 -9.98 15.34
CA THR A 104 15.84 -9.13 15.69
C THR A 104 16.86 -9.07 14.55
N ASP A 105 17.85 -8.17 14.63
CA ASP A 105 18.88 -8.04 13.59
C ASP A 105 19.73 -9.31 13.44
N THR A 106 20.05 -9.98 14.56
CA THR A 106 20.77 -11.25 14.57
C THR A 106 19.93 -12.39 14.00
N GLU A 107 18.66 -12.49 14.42
CA GLU A 107 17.74 -13.49 13.89
C GLU A 107 17.47 -13.31 12.39
N LEU A 108 17.40 -12.06 11.91
CA LEU A 108 17.27 -11.77 10.49
C LEU A 108 18.47 -12.28 9.71
N MET A 109 19.69 -12.04 10.20
CA MET A 109 20.92 -12.49 9.55
C MET A 109 21.02 -14.01 9.52
N THR A 110 20.71 -14.69 10.63
CA THR A 110 20.67 -16.16 10.69
C THR A 110 19.63 -16.71 9.71
N TYR A 111 18.42 -16.14 9.72
CA TYR A 111 17.34 -16.55 8.82
C TYR A 111 17.71 -16.42 7.33
N LEU A 112 18.36 -15.32 6.93
CA LEU A 112 18.79 -15.14 5.54
C LEU A 112 19.92 -16.12 5.14
N ASN A 113 20.82 -16.44 6.07
CA ASN A 113 21.87 -17.43 5.84
C ASN A 113 21.30 -18.85 5.70
N ASP A 114 20.34 -19.24 6.55
CA ASP A 114 19.69 -20.55 6.49
C ASP A 114 18.95 -20.75 5.17
N LEU A 115 18.35 -19.68 4.63
CA LEU A 115 17.72 -19.67 3.32
C LEU A 115 18.71 -19.68 2.14
N LYS A 116 20.02 -19.57 2.40
CA LYS A 116 21.07 -19.39 1.39
C LYS A 116 20.75 -18.23 0.45
N PHE A 117 20.30 -17.11 1.02
CA PHE A 117 20.01 -15.90 0.25
C PHE A 117 21.28 -15.33 -0.38
N ASP A 118 21.14 -14.35 -1.28
CA ASP A 118 22.28 -13.76 -2.00
C ASP A 118 23.33 -13.22 -1.03
N ALA A 119 24.57 -13.72 -1.17
CA ALA A 119 25.65 -13.45 -0.23
C ALA A 119 26.06 -11.96 -0.21
N ASP A 120 25.93 -11.25 -1.33
CA ASP A 120 26.24 -9.82 -1.39
C ASP A 120 25.23 -9.03 -0.55
N ILE A 121 23.94 -9.37 -0.67
CA ILE A 121 22.87 -8.74 0.11
C ILE A 121 23.06 -8.99 1.61
N ILE A 122 23.39 -10.23 2.00
CA ILE A 122 23.68 -10.57 3.39
C ILE A 122 24.88 -9.75 3.88
N ASN A 123 25.96 -9.65 3.11
CA ASN A 123 27.14 -8.88 3.48
C ASN A 123 26.82 -7.38 3.65
N TYR A 124 26.12 -6.78 2.69
CA TYR A 124 25.72 -5.37 2.78
C TYR A 124 24.82 -5.10 4.00
N LEU A 125 23.85 -5.97 4.25
CA LEU A 125 22.99 -5.85 5.42
C LEU A 125 23.77 -6.00 6.74
N GLY A 126 24.70 -6.95 6.80
CA GLY A 126 25.59 -7.14 7.94
C GLY A 126 26.41 -5.89 8.25
N GLN A 127 26.97 -5.25 7.22
CA GLN A 127 27.71 -3.99 7.37
C GLN A 127 26.82 -2.84 7.88
N ILE A 128 25.57 -2.73 7.41
CA ILE A 128 24.61 -1.73 7.89
C ILE A 128 24.28 -1.96 9.36
N ILE A 129 24.01 -3.20 9.75
CA ILE A 129 23.72 -3.57 11.15
C ILE A 129 24.92 -3.23 12.04
N GLN A 130 26.14 -3.57 11.61
CA GLN A 130 27.36 -3.26 12.34
C GLN A 130 27.58 -1.74 12.50
N GLY A 131 27.36 -0.97 11.43
CA GLY A 131 27.43 0.50 11.46
C GLY A 131 26.43 1.11 12.44
N SER A 132 25.24 0.53 12.55
CA SER A 132 24.22 0.99 13.52
C SER A 132 24.67 0.84 14.98
N VAL A 133 25.47 -0.20 15.28
CA VAL A 133 26.03 -0.43 16.61
C VAL A 133 27.10 0.62 16.91
N LEU A 134 27.97 0.91 15.94
CA LEU A 134 29.04 1.91 16.08
C LEU A 134 28.47 3.31 16.37
N ILE A 135 27.38 3.68 15.70
CA ILE A 135 26.72 5.00 15.87
C ILE A 135 26.17 5.22 17.27
N ARG A 136 25.87 4.16 18.03
CA ARG A 136 25.42 4.33 19.42
C ARG A 136 26.51 4.94 20.30
N PHE A 137 27.77 4.81 19.90
CA PHE A 137 28.95 5.25 20.65
C PHE A 137 29.81 6.28 19.89
N ALA A 138 29.52 6.54 18.62
CA ALA A 138 30.31 7.42 17.77
C ALA A 138 30.05 8.92 18.05
N ASN A 139 31.06 9.75 17.75
CA ASN A 139 30.89 11.19 17.69
C ASN A 139 30.08 11.61 16.43
N LYS A 140 29.69 12.88 16.36
CA LYS A 140 28.81 13.38 15.28
C LYS A 140 29.39 13.18 13.88
N GLN A 141 30.70 13.37 13.69
CA GLN A 141 31.34 13.25 12.38
C GLN A 141 31.38 11.80 11.91
N SER A 142 31.88 10.89 12.75
CA SER A 142 31.92 9.46 12.41
C SER A 142 30.51 8.89 12.21
N ALA A 143 29.52 9.40 12.93
CA ALA A 143 28.12 9.00 12.73
C ALA A 143 27.57 9.43 11.36
N GLN A 144 28.03 10.56 10.82
CA GLN A 144 27.63 11.01 9.48
C GLN A 144 28.28 10.15 8.40
N GLU A 145 29.58 9.89 8.49
CA GLU A 145 30.32 9.03 7.55
C GLU A 145 29.72 7.61 7.48
N GLU A 146 29.40 7.01 8.63
CA GLU A 146 28.73 5.71 8.68
C GLU A 146 27.31 5.76 8.08
N SER A 147 26.58 6.86 8.25
CA SER A 147 25.25 7.04 7.65
C SER A 147 25.30 7.10 6.13
N GLU A 148 26.26 7.83 5.56
CA GLU A 148 26.48 7.90 4.12
C GLU A 148 26.86 6.53 3.55
N LYS A 149 27.74 5.80 4.23
CA LYS A 149 28.11 4.43 3.86
C LYS A 149 26.90 3.49 3.87
N ALA A 150 26.09 3.52 4.92
CA ALA A 150 24.88 2.69 5.02
C ALA A 150 23.86 3.00 3.92
N LEU A 151 23.75 4.27 3.51
CA LEU A 151 22.89 4.68 2.41
C LEU A 151 23.35 4.11 1.08
N ILE A 152 24.66 4.15 0.79
CA ILE A 152 25.24 3.52 -0.41
C ILE A 152 24.97 2.00 -0.41
N LEU A 153 25.22 1.33 0.72
CA LEU A 153 24.95 -0.10 0.86
C LEU A 153 23.47 -0.44 0.63
N THR A 154 22.55 0.40 1.11
CA THR A 154 21.11 0.23 0.88
C THR A 154 20.75 0.38 -0.58
N LYS A 155 21.31 1.39 -1.27
CA LYS A 155 21.13 1.56 -2.73
C LYS A 155 21.63 0.32 -3.48
N ASN A 156 22.75 -0.26 -3.07
CA ASN A 156 23.30 -1.50 -3.66
C ASN A 156 22.40 -2.73 -3.41
N ILE A 157 21.80 -2.85 -2.22
CA ILE A 157 20.81 -3.91 -1.94
C ILE A 157 19.61 -3.77 -2.89
N LEU A 158 19.06 -2.56 -3.03
CA LEU A 158 17.88 -2.34 -3.88
C LEU A 158 18.18 -2.63 -5.36
N SER A 159 19.31 -2.15 -5.88
CA SER A 159 19.70 -2.40 -7.28
C SER A 159 19.98 -3.88 -7.56
N LYS A 160 20.60 -4.58 -6.60
CA LYS A 160 20.81 -6.02 -6.69
C LYS A 160 19.47 -6.77 -6.72
N LEU A 161 18.54 -6.45 -5.83
CA LEU A 161 17.19 -7.05 -5.80
C LEU A 161 16.43 -6.81 -7.10
N GLU A 162 16.52 -5.60 -7.66
CA GLU A 162 15.94 -5.27 -8.96
C GLU A 162 16.53 -6.14 -10.09
N SER A 163 17.85 -6.35 -10.11
CA SER A 163 18.52 -7.20 -11.10
C SER A 163 18.14 -8.69 -10.97
N LEU A 164 17.89 -9.17 -9.74
CA LEU A 164 17.44 -10.55 -9.48
C LEU A 164 16.00 -10.75 -9.95
N SER A 165 15.13 -9.78 -9.69
CA SER A 165 13.75 -9.77 -10.20
C SER A 165 13.72 -9.87 -11.72
N GLN A 166 14.48 -9.04 -12.43
CA GLN A 166 14.54 -9.06 -13.90
C GLN A 166 14.97 -10.42 -14.46
N LYS A 167 15.96 -11.09 -13.86
CA LYS A 167 16.41 -12.42 -14.29
C LYS A 167 15.34 -13.50 -14.14
N GLN A 168 14.41 -13.34 -13.21
CA GLN A 168 13.35 -14.32 -12.95
C GLN A 168 12.22 -14.25 -14.01
N TYR A 169 12.10 -13.14 -14.76
CA TYR A 169 11.11 -12.94 -15.82
C TYR A 169 11.62 -13.25 -17.25
N VAL A 170 12.91 -13.55 -17.44
CA VAL A 170 13.49 -13.88 -18.76
C VAL A 170 13.63 -15.41 -18.93
N LYS A 171 12.66 -16.19 -18.46
CA LYS A 171 12.60 -17.64 -18.70
C LYS A 171 11.37 -18.04 -19.50
#